data_AF-A0A920QQ74-F1
#
_entry.id   AF-A0A920QQ74-F1
#
_cell.length_a   1.000
_cell.length_b   1.000
_cell.length_c   1.000
_cell.angle_alpha   90.00
_cell.angle_beta   90.00
_cell.angle_gamma   90.00
#
_symmetry.space_group_name_H-M   'P 1'
#
loop_
_entity.id
_entity.type
_entity.pdbx_description
1 polymer ?
#
loop_
_entity_poly.entity_id
_entity_poly.type
_entity_poly.pdbx_seq_one_letter_code
_entity_poly.pdbx_strand_id
1 'polypeptide(L)'
;MEIGLKTSTLPVVARGVGEGVDYGIYLFSCFIAQRRKGLSFAEAMDATMTQVGSAVVFTGLTLSVGVGTWAFSALQFQADMGILLMFMFLMNMVFAILLLPGDCTAAVPFMTRHPVPDKRPD
;
A
#
# COMPACT_ATOMS: atom_id res chain seq x y z
N MET A 1 -11.39 -35.98 -1.12
CA MET A 1 -10.65 -34.70 -1.09
C MET A 1 -10.85 -34.03 -2.44
N GLU A 2 -12.02 -33.44 -2.67
CA GLU A 2 -12.16 -32.42 -3.70
C GLU A 2 -11.81 -31.10 -3.03
N ILE A 3 -10.62 -30.61 -3.34
CA ILE A 3 -10.22 -29.25 -3.01
C ILE A 3 -11.06 -28.37 -3.95
N GLY A 4 -12.31 -28.16 -3.54
CA GLY A 4 -13.17 -27.16 -4.12
C GLY A 4 -12.45 -25.83 -3.98
N LEU A 5 -12.01 -25.30 -5.11
CA LEU A 5 -11.84 -23.87 -5.32
C LEU A 5 -13.21 -23.25 -4.99
N LYS A 6 -13.51 -23.02 -3.70
CA LYS A 6 -14.83 -22.61 -3.26
C LYS A 6 -15.18 -21.30 -3.96
N THR A 7 -16.37 -21.20 -4.55
CA THR A 7 -16.97 -19.95 -5.04
C THR A 7 -16.93 -18.82 -4.00
N SER A 8 -16.65 -19.16 -2.75
CA SER A 8 -16.49 -18.30 -1.59
C SER A 8 -15.13 -17.58 -1.46
N THR A 9 -14.05 -18.01 -2.12
CA THR A 9 -12.72 -17.32 -2.06
C THR A 9 -12.53 -16.28 -3.15
N LEU A 10 -13.24 -16.40 -4.28
CA LEU A 10 -13.22 -15.41 -5.37
C LEU A 10 -13.58 -13.98 -4.91
N PRO A 11 -14.63 -13.75 -4.10
CA PRO A 11 -14.96 -12.41 -3.60
C PRO A 11 -13.90 -11.84 -2.67
N VAL A 12 -13.21 -12.70 -1.90
CA VAL A 12 -12.20 -12.28 -0.92
C VAL A 12 -10.92 -11.86 -1.61
N VAL A 13 -10.48 -12.62 -2.62
CA VAL A 13 -9.33 -12.23 -3.44
C VAL A 13 -9.64 -10.94 -4.21
N ALA A 14 -10.84 -10.81 -4.79
CA ALA A 14 -11.26 -9.58 -5.44
C ALA A 14 -11.30 -8.38 -4.47
N ARG A 15 -11.80 -8.59 -3.24
CA ARG A 15 -11.82 -7.58 -2.16
C ARG A 15 -10.42 -7.12 -1.80
N GLY A 16 -9.52 -8.06 -1.53
CA GLY A 16 -8.20 -7.70 -1.04
C GLY A 16 -7.27 -7.14 -2.12
N VAL A 17 -7.48 -7.43 -3.42
CA VAL A 17 -6.75 -6.75 -4.50
C VAL A 17 -7.24 -5.30 -4.63
N GLY A 18 -8.53 -5.03 -4.41
CA GLY A 18 -9.06 -3.67 -4.40
C GLY A 18 -8.54 -2.84 -3.23
N GLU A 19 -8.65 -3.37 -2.00
CA GLU A 19 -8.12 -2.75 -0.78
C GLU A 19 -6.57 -2.67 -0.80
N GLY A 20 -5.98 -3.57 -1.58
CA GLY A 20 -4.66 -3.55 -2.21
C GLY A 20 -4.03 -2.20 -2.48
N VAL A 21 -4.71 -1.57 -3.43
CA VAL A 21 -4.18 -0.51 -4.27
C VAL A 21 -4.30 0.84 -3.58
N ASP A 22 -5.22 0.98 -2.64
CA ASP A 22 -5.50 2.23 -1.93
C ASP A 22 -4.26 2.76 -1.17
N TYR A 23 -3.46 1.88 -0.57
CA TYR A 23 -2.24 2.29 0.13
C TYR A 23 -1.20 2.86 -0.82
N GLY A 24 -1.00 2.22 -1.98
CA GLY A 24 -0.10 2.70 -3.01
C GLY A 24 -0.55 4.04 -3.60
N ILE A 25 -1.85 4.17 -3.91
CA ILE A 25 -2.43 5.42 -4.41
C ILE A 25 -2.30 6.54 -3.39
N TYR A 26 -2.56 6.27 -2.11
CA TYR A 26 -2.48 7.28 -1.06
C TYR A 26 -1.05 7.80 -0.89
N LEU A 27 -0.08 6.88 -0.83
CA LEU A 27 1.33 7.20 -0.63
C LEU A 27 1.90 7.90 -1.89
N PHE A 28 1.47 7.51 -3.09
CA PHE A 28 1.79 8.21 -4.35
C PHE A 28 1.15 9.61 -4.44
N SER A 29 -0.10 9.75 -4.02
CA SER A 29 -0.80 11.04 -4.01
C SER A 29 -0.10 12.04 -3.09
N CYS A 30 0.39 11.57 -1.94
CA CYS A 30 1.16 12.39 -1.03
C CYS A 30 2.53 12.76 -1.61
N PHE A 31 3.20 11.80 -2.26
CA PHE A 31 4.45 12.09 -3.00
C PHE A 31 4.27 13.17 -4.07
N ILE A 32 3.21 13.10 -4.88
CA ILE A 32 2.87 14.16 -5.84
C ILE A 32 2.62 15.50 -5.13
N ALA A 33 1.93 15.49 -3.99
CA ALA A 33 1.69 16.70 -3.22
C ALA A 33 2.99 17.35 -2.72
N GLN A 34 3.97 16.55 -2.25
CA GLN A 34 5.29 17.05 -1.85
C GLN A 34 6.10 17.56 -3.05
N ARG A 35 6.02 16.88 -4.20
CA ARG A 35 6.64 17.36 -5.45
C ARG A 35 6.05 18.67 -5.94
N ARG A 36 4.74 18.88 -5.77
CA ARG A 36 4.07 20.16 -6.09
C ARG A 36 4.53 21.33 -5.19
N LYS A 37 5.10 21.04 -4.02
CA LYS A 37 5.72 22.07 -3.15
C LYS A 37 7.13 22.48 -3.62
N GLY A 38 7.62 21.93 -4.73
CA GLY A 38 8.94 22.26 -5.29
C GLY A 38 10.09 21.44 -4.71
N LEU A 39 9.82 20.45 -3.86
CA LEU A 39 10.84 19.59 -3.28
C LEU A 39 11.51 18.73 -4.36
N SER A 40 12.83 18.52 -4.23
CA SER A 40 13.54 17.58 -5.08
C SER A 40 12.99 16.17 -4.91
N PHE A 41 13.30 15.27 -5.84
CA PHE A 41 12.74 13.93 -5.84
C PHE A 41 13.08 13.16 -4.55
N ALA A 42 14.34 13.25 -4.13
CA ALA A 42 14.82 12.60 -2.90
C ALA A 42 14.16 13.20 -1.66
N GLU A 43 14.06 14.53 -1.57
CA GLU A 43 13.43 15.21 -0.43
C GLU A 43 11.93 14.95 -0.35
N ALA A 44 11.23 14.93 -1.50
CA ALA A 44 9.82 14.60 -1.55
C ALA A 44 9.56 13.15 -1.13
N MET A 45 10.45 12.21 -1.51
CA MET A 45 10.36 10.82 -1.10
C MET A 45 10.57 10.65 0.40
N ASP A 46 11.63 11.26 0.94
CA ASP A 46 11.97 11.19 2.36
C ASP A 46 10.88 11.82 3.24
N ALA A 47 10.36 12.99 2.83
CA ALA A 47 9.26 13.65 3.50
C ALA A 47 7.96 12.82 3.45
N THR A 48 7.68 12.15 2.32
CA THR A 48 6.48 11.30 2.19
C THR A 48 6.60 10.06 3.07
N MET A 49 7.77 9.41 3.11
CA MET A 49 8.00 8.24 3.95
C MET A 49 7.95 8.58 5.44
N THR A 50 8.53 9.70 5.84
CA THR A 50 8.51 10.17 7.23
C THR A 50 7.10 10.54 7.68
N GLN A 51 6.33 11.21 6.82
CA GLN A 51 5.03 11.77 7.19
C GLN A 51 3.87 10.77 7.04
N VAL A 52 3.94 9.87 6.05
CA VAL A 52 2.83 8.96 5.69
C VAL A 52 3.17 7.50 5.90
N GLY A 53 4.45 7.12 5.82
CA GLY A 53 4.88 5.73 5.99
C GLY A 53 4.51 5.16 7.35
N SER A 54 4.68 5.93 8.42
CA SER A 54 4.29 5.53 9.79
C SER A 54 2.78 5.34 9.94
N ALA A 55 1.97 6.20 9.32
CA ALA A 55 0.52 6.09 9.32
C ALA A 55 0.04 4.83 8.58
N VAL A 56 0.63 4.52 7.43
CA VAL A 56 0.32 3.31 6.66
C VAL A 56 0.67 2.03 7.43
N VAL A 57 1.82 2.02 8.11
CA VAL A 57 2.21 0.90 8.99
C VAL A 57 1.19 0.71 10.10
N PHE A 58 0.81 1.80 10.78
CA PHE A 58 -0.13 1.74 11.89
C PHE A 58 -1.50 1.20 11.45
N THR A 59 -2.05 1.70 10.34
CA THR A 59 -3.33 1.25 9.80
C THR A 59 -3.26 -0.21 9.33
N GLY A 60 -2.21 -0.59 8.60
CA GLY A 60 -2.01 -1.97 8.15
C GLY A 60 -1.93 -2.97 9.30
N LEU A 61 -1.19 -2.63 10.36
CA LEU A 61 -1.09 -3.46 11.55
C LEU A 61 -2.43 -3.56 12.30
N THR A 62 -3.12 -2.43 12.49
CA THR A 62 -4.42 -2.37 13.18
C THR A 62 -5.47 -3.22 12.49
N LEU A 63 -5.58 -3.14 11.16
CA LEU A 63 -6.52 -3.93 10.38
C LEU A 63 -6.14 -5.42 10.38
N SER A 64 -4.85 -5.73 10.27
CA SER A 64 -4.35 -7.11 10.33
C SER A 64 -4.70 -7.78 11.66
N VAL A 65 -4.54 -7.09 12.78
CA VAL A 65 -4.90 -7.61 14.12
C VAL A 65 -6.42 -7.70 14.28
N GLY A 66 -7.16 -6.70 13.83
CA GLY A 66 -8.63 -6.68 13.91
C GLY A 66 -9.26 -7.84 13.14
N VAL A 67 -8.82 -8.09 11.91
CA VAL A 67 -9.32 -9.20 11.08
C VAL A 67 -8.69 -10.54 11.47
N GLY A 68 -7.44 -10.54 11.95
CA GLY A 68 -6.78 -11.72 12.50
C GLY A 68 -7.53 -12.32 13.68
N THR A 69 -8.29 -11.53 14.43
CA THR A 69 -9.17 -12.02 15.50
C THR A 69 -10.26 -12.97 14.98
N TRP A 70 -10.63 -12.89 13.70
CA TRP A 70 -11.62 -13.80 13.08
C TRP A 70 -11.08 -15.23 12.88
N ALA A 71 -9.76 -15.42 12.95
CA ALA A 71 -9.15 -16.75 12.91
C ALA A 71 -9.60 -17.66 14.08
N PHE A 72 -10.09 -17.07 15.18
CA PHE A 72 -10.62 -17.79 16.33
C PHE A 72 -12.10 -18.17 16.22
N SER A 73 -12.77 -17.84 15.10
CA SER A 73 -14.19 -18.17 14.92
C SER A 73 -14.40 -19.68 14.73
N ALA A 74 -15.42 -20.23 15.38
CA ALA A 74 -15.84 -21.62 15.24
C ALA A 74 -16.35 -21.96 13.82
N LEU A 75 -16.67 -20.93 13.01
CA LEU A 75 -17.11 -21.09 11.64
C LEU A 75 -15.89 -21.12 10.69
N GLN A 76 -15.62 -22.29 10.12
CA GLN A 76 -14.45 -22.56 9.26
C GLN A 76 -14.35 -21.56 8.08
N PHE A 77 -15.49 -21.10 7.53
CA PHE A 77 -15.51 -20.06 6.49
C PHE A 77 -15.02 -18.69 6.98
N GLN A 78 -15.36 -18.31 8.21
CA GLN A 78 -14.96 -17.03 8.79
C GLN A 78 -13.48 -17.03 9.20
N ALA A 79 -12.97 -18.17 9.69
CA ALA A 79 -11.56 -18.33 10.03
C ALA A 79 -10.66 -18.31 8.78
N ASP A 80 -11.04 -19.03 7.71
CA ASP A 80 -10.29 -19.05 6.44
C ASP A 80 -10.20 -17.65 5.82
N MET A 81 -11.31 -16.91 5.81
CA MET A 81 -11.31 -15.52 5.31
C MET A 81 -10.47 -14.60 6.18
N GLY A 82 -10.56 -14.71 7.51
CA GLY A 82 -9.78 -13.87 8.44
C GLY A 82 -8.28 -13.98 8.22
N ILE A 83 -7.77 -15.20 8.01
CA ILE A 83 -6.35 -15.45 7.74
C ILE A 83 -5.94 -14.90 6.36
N LEU A 84 -6.77 -15.09 5.33
CA LEU A 84 -6.48 -14.60 3.98
C LEU A 84 -6.42 -13.06 3.94
N LEU A 85 -7.38 -12.39 4.60
CA LEU A 85 -7.43 -10.93 4.71
C LEU A 85 -6.27 -10.39 5.54
N MET A 86 -5.94 -11.01 6.68
CA MET A 86 -4.78 -10.62 7.48
C MET A 86 -3.49 -10.67 6.65
N PHE A 87 -3.30 -11.75 5.89
CA PHE A 87 -2.15 -11.88 4.98
C PHE A 87 -2.14 -10.79 3.91
N MET A 88 -3.29 -10.47 3.31
CA MET A 88 -3.39 -9.41 2.30
C MET A 88 -3.09 -8.02 2.87
N PHE A 89 -3.56 -7.69 4.07
CA PHE A 89 -3.24 -6.40 4.70
C PHE A 89 -1.74 -6.25 5.01
N LEU A 90 -1.10 -7.31 5.48
CA LEU A 90 0.34 -7.30 5.72
C LEU A 90 1.12 -7.17 4.41
N MET A 91 0.75 -7.93 3.38
CA MET A 91 1.37 -7.83 2.05
C MET A 91 1.17 -6.46 1.43
N ASN A 92 -0.01 -5.86 1.58
CA ASN A 92 -0.27 -4.50 1.12
C ASN A 92 0.61 -3.46 1.78
N MET A 93 0.74 -3.52 3.10
CA MET A 93 1.58 -2.60 3.84
C MET A 93 3.03 -2.71 3.35
N VAL A 94 3.52 -3.95 3.18
CA VAL A 94 4.88 -4.22 2.66
C VAL A 94 5.05 -3.69 1.24
N PHE A 95 4.10 -3.97 0.33
CA PHE A 95 4.15 -3.46 -1.03
C PHE A 95 4.04 -1.93 -1.09
N ALA A 96 3.18 -1.29 -0.29
CA ALA A 96 3.05 0.16 -0.29
C ALA A 96 4.34 0.87 0.14
N ILE A 97 5.04 0.32 1.13
CA ILE A 97 6.30 0.86 1.64
C ILE A 97 7.47 0.55 0.69
N LEU A 98 7.47 -0.61 0.03
CA LEU A 98 8.56 -1.04 -0.86
C LEU A 98 8.41 -0.59 -2.32
N LEU A 99 7.19 -0.50 -2.87
CA LEU A 99 6.97 -0.04 -4.26
C LEU A 99 7.49 1.37 -4.42
N LEU A 100 7.16 2.27 -3.50
CA LEU A 100 7.46 3.67 -3.70
C LEU A 100 8.95 3.98 -3.79
N PRO A 101 9.85 3.50 -2.93
CA PRO A 101 11.28 3.72 -3.14
C PRO A 101 11.81 2.95 -4.37
N GLY A 102 11.32 1.74 -4.65
CA GLY A 102 11.79 0.88 -5.75
C GLY A 102 11.40 1.37 -7.14
N ASP A 103 10.11 1.67 -7.36
CA ASP A 103 9.61 2.19 -8.62
C ASP A 103 10.08 3.62 -8.87
N CYS A 104 10.22 4.41 -7.81
CA CYS A 104 10.75 5.76 -7.94
C CYS A 104 12.23 5.76 -8.29
N THR A 105 13.08 4.92 -7.68
CA THR A 105 14.49 4.80 -8.11
C THR A 105 14.61 4.33 -9.56
N ALA A 106 13.76 3.40 -10.00
CA ALA A 106 13.69 3.00 -11.41
C ALA A 106 13.16 4.12 -12.34
N ALA A 107 12.30 5.01 -11.84
CA ALA A 107 11.75 6.13 -12.60
C ALA A 107 12.63 7.40 -12.60
N VAL A 108 13.59 7.55 -11.66
CA VAL A 108 14.58 8.65 -11.65
C VAL A 108 15.24 8.87 -13.02
N PRO A 109 15.76 7.85 -13.73
CA PRO A 109 16.36 8.05 -15.05
C PRO A 109 15.37 8.49 -16.14
N PHE A 110 14.07 8.21 -16.00
CA PHE A 110 13.04 8.68 -16.92
C PHE A 110 12.64 10.14 -16.63
N MET A 111 12.53 10.49 -15.35
CA MET A 111 12.01 11.77 -14.90
C MET A 111 13.07 12.90 -14.92
N THR A 112 14.36 12.55 -14.82
CA THR A 112 15.48 13.50 -15.03
C THR A 112 15.59 14.00 -16.47
N ARG A 113 14.97 13.33 -17.44
CA ARG A 113 14.90 13.80 -18.84
C ARG A 113 13.87 14.91 -19.07
N HIS A 114 12.91 15.07 -18.15
CA HIS A 114 11.91 16.13 -18.19
C HIS A 114 11.86 16.85 -16.84
N PRO A 115 12.80 17.76 -16.56
CA PRO A 115 12.80 18.55 -15.34
C PRO A 115 11.52 19.39 -15.27
N VAL A 116 10.84 19.32 -14.12
CA VAL A 116 9.73 20.22 -13.81
C VAL A 116 10.32 21.63 -13.68
N PRO A 117 9.81 22.64 -14.40
CA PRO A 117 10.38 23.98 -14.36
C PRO A 117 10.38 24.52 -12.92
N ASP A 118 11.54 24.96 -12.44
CA ASP A 118 11.73 25.57 -11.13
C ASP A 118 10.92 26.88 -11.09
N LYS A 119 9.80 26.87 -10.38
CA LYS A 119 9.02 28.07 -10.07
C LYS A 119 9.50 28.65 -8.73
N ARG A 120 10.77 29.02 -8.65
CA ARG A 120 11.26 29.86 -7.55
C ARG A 120 10.84 31.30 -7.85
N PRO A 121 10.05 31.97 -6.99
CA PRO A 121 9.82 33.39 -7.11
C PRO A 121 11.14 34.10 -6.77
N ASP A 122 11.61 34.88 -7.74
CA ASP A 122 12.70 35.85 -7.69
C ASP A 122 12.38 37.05 -6.78
#